data_AF-A0A355DDW4-F1
#
_entry.id   AF-A0A355DDW4-F1
#
_cell.length_a   1.000
_cell.length_b   1.000
_cell.length_c   1.000
_cell.angle_alpha   90.00
_cell.angle_beta   90.00
_cell.angle_gamma   90.00
#
_symmetry.space_group_name_H-M   'P 1'
#
loop_
_entity.id
_entity.type
_entity.pdbx_description
1 polymer ?
#
loop_
_entity_poly.entity_id
_entity_poly.type
_entity_poly.pdbx_seq_one_letter_code
_entity_poly.pdbx_strand_id
1 'polypeptide(L)'
;DQNLDTFSPERRAAVLVETLPYIQRFRGSVIVVKLGGNAMVDDDLAARFAEDIVLMHSVGIRPVVVHGGAPQIGAMMDRLGLEAEFRDGLRVTDADTLDIARMVLVGKVNREIV
;
A
#
# COMPACT_ATOMS: atom_id res chain seq x y z
N ASP A 1 -0.20 -9.24 15.76
CA ASP A 1 -0.82 -9.18 17.10
C ASP A 1 -1.28 -7.79 17.52
N GLN A 2 -2.57 -7.49 17.37
CA GLN A 2 -3.26 -6.55 18.27
C GLN A 2 -4.19 -7.41 19.12
N ASN A 3 -3.77 -7.71 20.35
CA ASN A 3 -4.54 -8.54 21.25
C ASN A 3 -5.86 -7.80 21.59
N LEU A 4 -6.99 -8.27 21.06
CA LEU A 4 -8.30 -7.67 21.29
C LEU A 4 -8.75 -7.75 22.76
N ASP A 5 -8.04 -8.54 23.57
CA ASP A 5 -8.22 -8.64 25.03
C ASP A 5 -7.71 -7.41 25.79
N THR A 6 -7.00 -6.50 25.11
CA THR A 6 -6.45 -5.28 25.74
C THR A 6 -7.51 -4.20 25.98
N PHE A 7 -8.71 -4.31 25.38
CA PHE A 7 -9.79 -3.34 25.51
C PHE A 7 -11.06 -4.00 26.04
N SER A 8 -11.70 -3.34 27.02
CA SER A 8 -12.99 -3.81 27.53
C SER A 8 -14.07 -3.81 26.41
N PRO A 9 -15.06 -4.72 26.48
CA PRO A 9 -16.15 -4.75 25.51
C PRO A 9 -16.87 -3.41 25.35
N GLU A 10 -17.06 -2.67 26.44
CA GLU A 10 -17.71 -1.36 26.45
C GLU A 10 -16.90 -0.33 25.66
N ARG A 11 -15.58 -0.33 25.82
CA ARG A 11 -14.70 0.57 25.08
C ARG A 11 -14.69 0.25 23.59
N ARG A 12 -14.68 -1.03 23.23
CA ARG A 12 -14.75 -1.46 21.82
C ARG A 12 -16.08 -1.03 21.18
N ALA A 13 -17.20 -1.23 21.88
CA ALA A 13 -18.51 -0.79 21.42
C ALA A 13 -18.59 0.73 21.24
N ALA A 14 -18.07 1.50 22.21
CA ALA A 14 -18.05 2.96 22.13
C ALA A 14 -17.29 3.45 20.88
N VAL A 15 -16.10 2.92 20.61
CA VAL A 15 -15.31 3.28 19.41
C VAL A 15 -16.05 2.95 18.12
N LEU A 16 -16.72 1.78 18.05
CA LEU A 16 -17.50 1.40 16.86
C LEU A 16 -18.71 2.30 16.65
N VAL A 17 -19.40 2.70 17.73
CA VAL A 17 -20.54 3.64 17.66
C VAL A 17 -20.08 5.02 17.22
N GLU A 18 -18.97 5.53 17.77
CA GLU A 18 -18.40 6.83 17.40
C GLU A 18 -17.91 6.88 15.95
N THR A 19 -17.45 5.74 15.40
CA THR A 19 -16.97 5.66 14.02
C THR A 19 -18.09 5.44 12.99
N LEU A 20 -19.27 4.99 13.41
CA LEU A 20 -20.39 4.68 12.52
C LEU A 20 -20.80 5.83 11.58
N PRO A 21 -20.86 7.12 12.00
CA PRO A 21 -21.18 8.22 11.10
C PRO A 21 -20.18 8.37 9.95
N TYR A 22 -18.90 8.08 10.19
CA TYR A 22 -17.86 8.12 9.14
C TYR A 22 -18.05 6.98 8.15
N ILE A 23 -18.34 5.77 8.64
CA ILE A 23 -18.63 4.62 7.78
C ILE A 23 -19.85 4.91 6.90
N GLN A 24 -20.95 5.41 7.48
CA GLN A 24 -22.16 5.75 6.74
C GLN A 24 -21.91 6.83 5.68
N ARG A 25 -21.11 7.85 6.01
CA ARG A 25 -20.73 8.93 5.09
C ARG A 25 -20.01 8.41 3.85
N PHE A 26 -19.12 7.43 4.00
CA PHE A 26 -18.30 6.92 2.90
C PHE A 26 -18.81 5.62 2.28
N ARG A 27 -19.89 5.04 2.81
CA ARG A 27 -20.50 3.84 2.24
C ARG A 27 -20.87 4.08 0.78
N GLY A 28 -20.48 3.16 -0.10
CA GLY A 28 -20.66 3.25 -1.55
C GLY A 28 -19.69 4.20 -2.25
N SER A 29 -18.87 4.97 -1.53
CA SER A 29 -17.86 5.84 -2.14
C SER A 29 -16.66 5.05 -2.67
N VAL A 30 -16.00 5.59 -3.69
CA VAL A 30 -14.68 5.11 -4.13
C VAL A 30 -13.63 5.88 -3.36
N ILE A 31 -12.68 5.17 -2.74
CA ILE A 31 -11.55 5.79 -2.04
C ILE A 31 -10.26 5.28 -2.65
N VAL A 32 -9.47 6.20 -3.21
CA VAL A 32 -8.15 5.89 -3.76
C VAL A 32 -7.12 5.95 -2.63
N VAL A 33 -6.44 4.84 -2.39
CA VAL A 33 -5.42 4.72 -1.34
C VAL A 33 -4.07 4.50 -2.00
N LYS A 34 -3.17 5.48 -1.85
CA LYS A 34 -1.80 5.35 -2.35
C LYS A 34 -0.97 4.57 -1.33
N LEU A 35 -0.57 3.35 -1.68
CA LEU A 35 0.40 2.56 -0.95
C LEU A 35 1.83 2.92 -1.41
N GLY A 36 2.69 3.36 -0.50
CA GLY A 36 4.12 3.42 -0.79
C GLY A 36 4.99 3.97 0.32
N GLY A 37 6.30 3.96 0.08
CA GLY A 37 7.29 4.22 1.13
C GLY A 37 7.55 2.96 1.96
N ASN A 38 7.88 3.14 3.24
CA ASN A 38 8.27 2.04 4.14
C ASN A 38 7.18 0.95 4.27
N ALA A 39 5.90 1.30 4.10
CA ALA A 39 4.79 0.36 4.14
C ALA A 39 4.81 -0.72 3.02
N MET A 40 5.69 -0.57 2.02
CA MET A 40 5.91 -1.59 0.97
C MET A 40 7.14 -2.47 1.21
N VAL A 41 7.88 -2.23 2.28
CA VAL A 41 9.15 -2.92 2.59
C VAL A 41 9.06 -3.71 3.89
N ASP A 42 8.13 -3.33 4.76
CA ASP A 42 7.83 -4.00 6.02
C ASP A 42 6.60 -4.91 5.84
N ASP A 43 6.82 -6.22 5.97
CA ASP A 43 5.80 -7.25 5.75
C ASP A 43 4.64 -7.13 6.76
N ASP A 44 4.91 -6.72 8.00
CA ASP A 44 3.87 -6.54 9.03
C ASP A 44 2.99 -5.33 8.70
N LEU A 45 3.59 -4.24 8.21
CA LEU A 45 2.82 -3.08 7.74
C LEU A 45 2.02 -3.39 6.48
N ALA A 46 2.57 -4.19 5.55
CA ALA A 46 1.85 -4.62 4.35
C ALA A 46 0.62 -5.48 4.70
N ALA A 47 0.77 -6.42 5.65
CA ALA A 47 -0.34 -7.26 6.12
C ALA A 47 -1.44 -6.43 6.79
N ARG A 48 -1.07 -5.47 7.66
CA ARG A 48 -2.04 -4.55 8.30
C ARG A 48 -2.75 -3.66 7.29
N PHE A 49 -2.02 -3.17 6.28
CA PHE A 49 -2.64 -2.42 5.20
C PHE A 49 -3.68 -3.26 4.45
N ALA A 50 -3.39 -4.53 4.17
CA ALA A 50 -4.34 -5.43 3.55
C ALA A 50 -5.59 -5.63 4.43
N GLU A 51 -5.43 -5.82 5.75
CA GLU A 51 -6.54 -5.90 6.71
C GLU A 51 -7.43 -4.65 6.67
N ASP A 52 -6.84 -3.46 6.60
CA ASP A 52 -7.59 -2.20 6.51
C ASP A 52 -8.38 -2.09 5.20
N ILE A 53 -7.79 -2.49 4.07
CA ILE A 53 -8.48 -2.51 2.76
C ILE A 53 -9.66 -3.49 2.80
N VAL A 54 -9.48 -4.67 3.42
CA VAL A 54 -10.56 -5.65 3.63
C VAL A 54 -11.66 -5.07 4.52
N LEU A 55 -11.31 -4.39 5.61
CA LEU A 55 -12.28 -3.73 6.49
C LEU A 55 -13.08 -2.67 5.74
N MET A 56 -12.41 -1.79 4.99
CA MET A 56 -13.07 -0.77 4.15
C MET A 56 -14.07 -1.42 3.20
N HIS A 57 -13.67 -2.47 2.50
CA HIS A 57 -14.55 -3.20 1.59
C HIS A 57 -15.75 -3.81 2.33
N SER A 58 -15.51 -4.43 3.49
CA SER A 58 -16.52 -5.11 4.31
C SER A 58 -17.62 -4.17 4.82
N VAL A 59 -17.29 -2.88 5.05
CA VAL A 59 -18.27 -1.87 5.48
C VAL A 59 -18.97 -1.14 4.31
N GLY A 60 -18.67 -1.54 3.08
CA GLY A 60 -19.32 -1.05 1.86
C GLY A 60 -18.58 0.10 1.16
N ILE A 61 -17.33 0.40 1.53
CA ILE A 61 -16.47 1.32 0.78
C ILE A 61 -15.86 0.57 -0.41
N ARG A 62 -15.55 1.27 -1.51
CA ARG A 62 -14.88 0.72 -2.69
C ARG A 62 -13.43 1.21 -2.73
N PRO A 63 -12.49 0.54 -2.02
CA PRO A 63 -11.09 0.94 -2.05
C PRO A 63 -10.44 0.67 -3.42
N VAL A 64 -9.60 1.59 -3.88
CA VAL A 64 -8.76 1.45 -5.07
C VAL A 64 -7.32 1.71 -4.64
N VAL A 65 -6.49 0.67 -4.66
CA VAL A 65 -5.09 0.78 -4.25
C VAL A 65 -4.23 1.21 -5.44
N VAL A 66 -3.41 2.24 -5.24
CA VAL A 66 -2.38 2.69 -6.19
C VAL A 66 -1.03 2.52 -5.52
N HIS A 67 -0.08 1.81 -6.13
CA HIS A 67 1.21 1.55 -5.52
C HIS A 67 2.39 2.15 -6.30
N GLY A 68 3.52 2.30 -5.61
CA GLY A 68 4.81 2.63 -6.22
C GLY A 68 5.73 1.40 -6.27
N GLY A 69 7.05 1.64 -6.34
CA GLY A 69 8.05 0.58 -6.25
C GLY A 69 9.50 1.07 -6.38
N ALA A 70 9.76 2.35 -6.09
CA ALA A 70 11.06 2.96 -6.37
C ALA A 70 12.26 2.26 -5.68
N PRO A 71 12.17 1.82 -4.40
CA PRO A 71 13.22 1.03 -3.76
C PRO A 71 13.46 -0.31 -4.47
N GLN A 72 12.39 -1.00 -4.87
CA GLN A 72 12.45 -2.29 -5.54
C GLN A 72 13.04 -2.17 -6.95
N ILE A 73 12.76 -1.06 -7.66
CA ILE A 73 13.37 -0.75 -8.96
C ILE A 73 14.87 -0.56 -8.79
N GLY A 74 15.29 0.25 -7.82
CA GLY A 74 16.71 0.48 -7.53
C GLY A 74 17.44 -0.84 -7.21
N ALA A 75 16.87 -1.65 -6.31
CA ALA A 75 17.44 -2.95 -5.97
C ALA A 75 17.56 -3.91 -7.17
N MET A 76 16.65 -3.83 -8.15
CA MET A 76 16.74 -4.64 -9.37
C MET A 76 17.81 -4.12 -10.33
N MET A 77 17.93 -2.79 -10.49
CA MET A 77 19.01 -2.17 -11.27
C MET A 77 20.38 -2.54 -10.70
N ASP A 78 20.56 -2.43 -9.38
CA ASP A 78 21.79 -2.79 -8.69
C ASP A 78 22.14 -4.27 -8.91
N ARG A 79 21.15 -5.17 -8.84
CA ARG A 79 21.35 -6.62 -9.11
C ARG A 79 21.76 -6.92 -10.54
N LEU A 80 21.38 -6.07 -11.49
CA LEU A 80 21.74 -6.19 -12.90
C LEU A 80 23.04 -5.45 -13.24
N GLY A 81 23.66 -4.78 -12.26
CA GLY A 81 24.87 -3.99 -12.47
C GLY A 81 24.64 -2.70 -13.24
N LEU A 82 23.40 -2.17 -13.23
CA LEU A 82 23.04 -0.93 -13.90
C LEU A 82 23.01 0.22 -12.89
N GLU A 83 23.72 1.29 -13.17
CA GLU A 83 23.75 2.47 -12.31
C GLU A 83 22.57 3.40 -12.63
N ALA A 84 21.88 3.88 -11.59
CA ALA A 84 20.82 4.86 -11.76
C ALA A 84 21.43 6.26 -12.04
N GLU A 85 21.21 6.79 -13.24
CA GLU A 85 21.58 8.17 -13.55
C GLU A 85 20.52 9.14 -13.03
N PHE A 86 20.97 10.25 -12.44
CA PHE A 86 20.11 11.35 -12.02
C PHE A 86 20.51 12.66 -12.70
N ARG A 87 19.52 13.39 -13.20
CA ARG A 87 19.68 14.76 -13.75
C ARG A 87 18.64 15.65 -13.09
N ASP A 88 19.08 16.77 -12.52
CA ASP A 88 18.22 17.74 -11.83
C ASP A 88 17.32 17.12 -10.74
N GLY A 89 17.85 16.12 -10.02
CA GLY A 89 17.12 15.42 -8.95
C GLY A 89 16.08 14.40 -9.44
N LEU A 90 15.95 14.20 -10.75
CA LEU A 90 15.10 13.19 -11.36
C LEU A 90 15.92 12.02 -11.88
N ARG A 91 15.44 10.79 -11.65
CA ARG A 91 16.05 9.60 -12.25
C ARG A 91 15.81 9.63 -13.76
N VAL A 92 16.88 9.50 -14.54
CA VAL A 92 16.77 9.29 -15.98
C VAL A 92 16.16 7.91 -16.21
N THR A 93 15.07 7.87 -16.99
CA THR A 93 14.39 6.62 -17.34
C THR A 93 14.62 6.36 -18.82
N ASP A 94 15.73 5.69 -19.13
CA ASP A 94 16.02 5.17 -20.47
C ASP A 94 15.22 3.89 -20.76
N ALA A 95 15.46 3.27 -21.92
CA ALA A 95 14.74 2.08 -22.36
C ALA A 95 14.89 0.92 -21.37
N ASP A 96 16.12 0.67 -20.91
CA ASP A 96 16.42 -0.42 -19.98
C ASP A 96 15.80 -0.16 -18.60
N THR A 97 15.90 1.07 -18.10
CA THR A 97 15.29 1.49 -16.83
C THR A 97 13.77 1.38 -16.88
N LEU A 98 13.14 1.72 -18.01
CA LEU A 98 11.69 1.58 -18.19
C LEU A 98 11.25 0.12 -18.18
N ASP A 99 11.99 -0.75 -18.86
CA ASP A 99 11.69 -2.19 -18.88
C ASP A 99 11.84 -2.81 -17.49
N ILE A 100 12.89 -2.43 -16.74
CA ILE A 100 13.07 -2.84 -15.34
C ILE A 100 11.95 -2.32 -14.47
N ALA A 101 11.58 -1.04 -14.61
CA ALA A 101 10.47 -0.46 -13.87
C ALA A 101 9.16 -1.22 -14.12
N ARG A 102 8.85 -1.54 -15.38
CA ARG A 102 7.66 -2.33 -15.73
C ARG A 102 7.72 -3.73 -15.12
N MET A 103 8.85 -4.43 -15.24
CA MET A 103 9.03 -5.77 -14.69
C MET A 103 8.85 -5.78 -13.17
N VAL A 104 9.44 -4.82 -12.46
CA VAL A 104 9.35 -4.75 -11.00
C VAL A 104 7.94 -4.35 -10.55
N LEU A 105 7.38 -3.28 -11.12
CA LEU A 105 6.09 -2.76 -10.70
C LEU A 105 4.97 -3.76 -10.98
N VAL A 106 4.94 -4.37 -12.16
CA VAL A 106 3.86 -5.29 -12.58
C VAL A 106 4.15 -6.73 -12.15
N GLY A 107 5.38 -7.19 -12.35
CA GLY A 107 5.74 -8.61 -12.17
C GLY A 107 6.01 -9.01 -10.73
N LYS A 108 6.44 -8.07 -9.89
CA LYS A 108 6.77 -8.33 -8.48
C LYS A 108 5.82 -7.61 -7.54
N VAL A 109 5.90 -6.29 -7.51
CA VAL A 109 5.22 -5.47 -6.49
C VAL A 109 3.69 -5.59 -6.60
N ASN A 110 3.14 -5.51 -7.82
CA ASN A 110 1.70 -5.67 -8.00
C ASN A 110 1.20 -7.04 -7.54
N ARG A 111 2.01 -8.10 -7.71
CA ARG A 111 1.67 -9.48 -7.31
C ARG A 111 1.77 -9.74 -5.82
N GLU A 112 2.57 -8.94 -5.11
CA GLU A 112 2.60 -8.95 -3.65
C GLU A 112 1.32 -8.30 -3.07
N ILE A 113 0.63 -7.45 -3.84
CA ILE A 113 -0.59 -6.73 -3.44
C ILE A 113 -1.87 -7.41 -3.95
N VAL A 114 -1.87 -7.98 -5.17
CA VAL A 114 -3.04 -8.49 -5.92
C VAL A 114 -2.88 -9.96 -6.33
#